data_AF-A0A842UH55-F1
#
_entry.id   AF-A0A842UH55-F1
#
_cell.length_a   1.000
_cell.length_b   1.000
_cell.length_c   1.000
_cell.angle_alpha   90.00
_cell.angle_beta   90.00
_cell.angle_gamma   90.00
#
_symmetry.space_group_name_H-M   'P 1'
#
loop_
_entity.id
_entity.type
_entity.pdbx_description
1 polymer ?
#
loop_
_entity_poly.entity_id
_entity_poly.type
_entity_poly.pdbx_seq_one_letter_code
_entity_poly.pdbx_strand_id
1 'polypeptide(L)' 'MDELDKVVNEGLFRNRTEAVNEGIRLLVRRYSAIKIGERIERLSEKGVGKPSVTEALFEARKEDD' A
#
# COMPACT_ATOMS: atom_id res chain seq x y z
N MET A 1 -34.28 -0.31 4.91
CA MET A 1 -33.44 -1.01 5.90
C MET A 1 -32.02 -0.53 5.66
N ASP A 2 -31.34 -0.06 6.70
CA ASP A 2 -29.99 0.51 6.58
C ASP A 2 -28.99 -0.57 6.15
N GLU A 3 -28.01 -0.25 5.29
CA GLU A 3 -26.99 -1.21 4.83
C GLU A 3 -26.18 -1.76 6.00
N LEU A 4 -25.96 -0.93 7.01
CA LEU A 4 -25.33 -1.32 8.27
C LEU A 4 -26.17 -2.36 9.04
N ASP A 5 -27.49 -2.24 9.00
CA ASP A 5 -28.39 -3.21 9.64
C ASP A 5 -28.40 -4.53 8.91
N LYS A 6 -28.34 -4.50 7.58
CA LYS A 6 -28.27 -5.71 6.77
C LYS A 6 -27.05 -6.55 7.16
N VAL A 7 -25.86 -5.96 7.24
CA VAL A 7 -24.63 -6.71 7.55
C VAL A 7 -24.61 -7.26 8.98
N VAL A 8 -25.26 -6.59 9.93
CA VAL A 8 -25.42 -7.11 11.29
C VAL A 8 -26.44 -8.25 11.31
N ASN A 9 -27.58 -8.08 10.64
CA ASN A 9 -28.64 -9.10 10.57
C ASN A 9 -28.21 -10.37 9.84
N GLU A 10 -27.30 -10.26 8.87
CA GLU A 10 -26.68 -11.37 8.16
C GLU A 10 -25.60 -12.09 9.00
N GLY A 11 -25.28 -11.58 10.20
CA GLY A 11 -24.29 -12.18 11.10
C GLY A 11 -22.84 -11.93 10.69
N LEU A 12 -22.58 -11.04 9.72
CA LEU A 12 -21.22 -10.64 9.34
C LEU A 12 -20.51 -9.88 10.48
N PHE A 13 -21.28 -9.17 11.29
CA PHE A 13 -20.80 -8.47 12.49
C PHE A 13 -21.75 -8.68 13.66
N ARG A 14 -21.23 -8.73 14.88
CA ARG A 14 -22.01 -8.97 16.11
C ARG A 14 -22.93 -7.80 16.46
N ASN A 15 -22.56 -6.58 16.08
CA ASN A 15 -23.34 -5.37 16.29
C ASN A 15 -22.86 -4.22 15.38
N ARG A 16 -23.63 -3.12 15.36
CA ARG A 16 -23.33 -1.92 14.58
C ARG A 16 -21.95 -1.31 14.92
N THR A 17 -21.59 -1.29 16.19
CA THR A 17 -20.30 -0.71 16.65
C THR A 17 -19.12 -1.48 16.06
N GLU A 18 -19.19 -2.81 16.04
CA GLU A 18 -18.16 -3.65 15.42
C GLU A 18 -18.08 -3.42 13.92
N ALA A 19 -19.23 -3.40 13.23
CA ALA A 19 -19.28 -3.16 11.79
C ALA A 19 -18.65 -1.81 11.40
N VAL A 20 -18.95 -0.75 12.15
CA VAL A 20 -18.36 0.59 11.91
C VAL A 20 -16.86 0.59 12.20
N ASN A 21 -16.43 0.02 13.32
CA ASN A 21 -15.02 -0.02 13.69
C ASN A 21 -14.18 -0.78 12.66
N GLU A 22 -14.65 -1.92 12.18
CA GLU A 22 -13.96 -2.68 11.13
C GLU A 22 -14.01 -1.96 9.78
N GLY A 23 -15.11 -1.28 9.45
CA GLY A 23 -15.17 -0.40 8.28
C GLY A 23 -14.10 0.69 8.30
N ILE A 24 -13.94 1.40 9.43
CA ILE A 24 -12.89 2.41 9.61
C ILE A 24 -11.50 1.77 9.49
N ARG A 25 -11.28 0.61 10.13
CA ARG A 25 -9.99 -0.11 10.06
C ARG A 25 -9.61 -0.45 8.62
N LEU A 26 -10.57 -0.92 7.83
CA LEU A 26 -10.37 -1.26 6.41
C LEU A 26 -10.08 -0.01 5.57
N LEU A 27 -10.79 1.09 5.81
CA LEU A 27 -10.54 2.36 5.13
C LEU A 27 -9.11 2.88 5.39
N VAL A 28 -8.67 2.85 6.64
CA VAL A 28 -7.31 3.25 7.02
C VAL A 28 -6.28 2.35 6.32
N ARG A 29 -6.47 1.03 6.32
CA ARG A 29 -5.58 0.09 5.63
C ARG A 29 -5.50 0.36 4.13
N ARG A 30 -6.64 0.61 3.48
CA ARG A 30 -6.70 0.95 2.05
C ARG A 30 -5.93 2.22 1.74
N TYR A 31 -6.12 3.27 2.54
CA TYR A 31 -5.41 4.54 2.34
C TYR A 31 -3.89 4.37 2.48
N SER A 32 -3.45 3.63 3.50
CA SER A 32 -2.03 3.30 3.70
C SER A 32 -1.46 2.52 2.52
N ALA A 33 -2.19 1.53 2.00
CA ALA A 33 -1.76 0.74 0.85
C ALA A 33 -1.59 1.61 -0.42
N ILE A 34 -2.53 2.52 -0.69
CA ILE A 34 -2.44 3.47 -1.80
C ILE A 34 -1.19 4.33 -1.66
N LYS A 35 -0.93 4.89 -0.47
CA LYS A 35 0.26 5.73 -0.22
C LYS A 35 1.58 4.98 -0.40
N ILE A 36 1.61 3.69 -0.06
CA ILE A 36 2.76 2.82 -0.31
C ILE A 36 2.94 2.62 -1.82
N GLY A 37 1.87 2.31 -2.55
CA GLY A 37 1.90 2.17 -4.01
C GLY A 37 2.44 3.43 -4.70
N GLU A 38 1.88 4.59 -4.39
CA GLU A 38 2.36 5.88 -4.91
C GLU A 38 3.85 6.12 -4.57
N ARG A 39 4.32 5.66 -3.41
CA ARG A 39 5.73 5.80 -3.02
C ARG A 39 6.63 4.89 -3.85
N ILE A 40 6.19 3.66 -4.13
CA ILE A 40 6.92 2.72 -4.99
C ILE A 40 7.01 3.29 -6.41
N GLU A 41 5.91 3.79 -6.96
CA GLU A 41 5.87 4.41 -8.30
C GLU A 41 6.84 5.59 -8.38
N ARG A 42 6.80 6.52 -7.42
CA ARG A 42 7.74 7.66 -7.37
C ARG A 42 9.20 7.23 -7.27
N LEU A 43 9.50 6.15 -6.54
CA LEU A 43 10.87 5.63 -6.44
C LEU A 43 11.30 4.96 -7.75
N SER A 44 10.39 4.26 -8.41
CA SER A 44 10.62 3.67 -9.74
C SER A 44 10.90 4.76 -10.77
N GLU A 45 10.06 5.79 -10.86
CA GLU A 45 10.27 6.92 -11.77
C GLU A 45 11.61 7.64 -11.54
N LYS A 46 12.02 7.80 -10.27
CA LYS A 46 13.35 8.36 -9.92
C LYS A 46 14.52 7.43 -10.27
N GLY A 47 14.25 6.13 -10.41
CA GLY A 47 15.22 5.12 -10.80
C GLY A 47 15.33 4.94 -12.31
N VAL A 48 14.31 5.32 -13.08
CA VAL A 48 14.36 5.33 -14.55
C VAL A 48 15.40 6.37 -14.99
N GLY A 49 16.58 5.90 -15.37
CA GLY A 49 17.69 6.73 -15.85
C GLY A 49 18.91 6.83 -14.93
N LYS A 50 18.90 6.17 -13.77
CA LYS A 50 20.12 5.96 -12.98
C LYS A 50 20.59 4.52 -13.14
N PRO A 51 21.91 4.28 -13.38
CA PRO A 51 22.43 2.91 -13.33
C PRO A 51 22.04 2.32 -11.98
N SER A 52 21.61 1.06 -11.99
CA SER A 52 21.36 0.35 -10.74
C SER A 52 22.60 0.47 -9.84
N VAL A 53 22.41 0.45 -8.51
CA VAL A 53 23.55 0.45 -7.57
C VAL A 53 24.56 -0.64 -7.94
N THR A 54 24.06 -1.76 -8.49
CA THR A 54 24.85 -2.85 -9.05
C THR A 54 25.66 -2.43 -10.28
N GLU A 55 25.05 -1.80 -11.30
CA GLU A 55 25.77 -1.30 -12.48
C GLU A 55 26.79 -0.22 -12.14
N ALA A 56 26.44 0.72 -11.24
CA ALA A 56 27.37 1.75 -10.78
C ALA A 56 28.60 1.14 -10.08
N LEU A 57 28.42 0.05 -9.34
CA LEU A 57 29.51 -0.67 -8.71
C LEU A 57 30.37 -1.44 -9.73
N PHE A 58 29.77 -1.97 -10.80
CA PHE A 58 30.48 -2.64 -11.89
C PHE A 58 31.29 -1.67 -12.77
N GLU A 59 30.75 -0.47 -13.05
CA GLU A 59 31.45 0.59 -13.79
C GLU A 59 32.65 1.12 -12.99
N ALA A 60 32.45 1.45 -11.71
CA ALA A 60 33.53 1.93 -10.84
C ALA A 60 34.70 0.93 -10.76
N ARG A 61 34.41 -0.37 -10.81
CA ARG A 61 35.44 -1.42 -10.77
C ARG A 61 36.17 -1.61 -12.10
N LYS A 62 35.60 -1.17 -13.22
CA LYS A 62 36.26 -1.20 -14.54
C LYS A 62 37.19 -0.01 -14.78
N GLU A 63 36.99 1.11 -14.08
CA GLU A 63 37.88 2.28 -14.17
C GLU A 63 39.16 2.10 -13.35
N ASP A 64 39.18 1.16 -12.39
CA ASP A 64 40.32 0.85 -11.53
C ASP A 64 41.29 -0.21 -12.12
N ASP A 65 40.94 -0.87 -13.24
CA ASP A 65 41.77 -1.85 -13.99
C ASP A 65 42.33 -1.23 -15.30
#